data_AF-A0A4Q6ARB1-F1
#
_entry.id   AF-A0A4Q6ARB1-F1
#
_cell.length_a   1.000
_cell.length_b   1.000
_cell.length_c   1.000
_cell.angle_alpha   90.00
_cell.angle_beta   90.00
_cell.angle_gamma   90.00
#
_symmetry.space_group_name_H-M   'P 1'
#
loop_
_entity.id
_entity.type
_entity.pdbx_description
1 polymer ?
#
loop_
_entity_poly.entity_id
_entity_poly.type
_entity_poly.pdbx_seq_one_letter_code
_entity_poly.pdbx_strand_id
1 'polypeptide(L)'
;MKTFFKTQIVLLAIAGQLFYGSVVSAQQQIGTLYDNVHGLVTRLYDNGYFQADGQPQINGMVQRDPSGLNYLLIQARNPYVNAYYVNWNRQFIEVDRYQGTRILGTCDCPVPANPYAGSYKPLHYTRNFGVETPEGFSKLPDEIVDVNRPYGNVMLTTEFQAQQCYQDAWTGTTLDKEKFSLCMVEKMAGERELEIFNCVRNSGSAEERAVCLLGVTGGAKEREIAQKLAECRSMYGNDWSKYPLCMSETFGDGSIAKVLNCMQQQSKTGQVSFMGTALCYGVSNLDLNPETQIIVECAAATGGNAYAFAGCAGGQLLTRELDKCFTAGIGGSSGCFGENNEIVKGLKEVGELLKVEFGENNDMVKLWNNSVNDFKNGPGPNHEAVKVFRNLGNEMGRTSNKVGKAIKKAVPKIRITI
;
A
#
# COMPACT_ATOMS: atom_id res chain seq x y z
N MET A 1 -21.14 54.29 15.93
CA MET A 1 -22.13 54.78 16.91
C MET A 1 -22.76 56.02 16.26
N LYS A 2 -23.93 56.06 15.61
CA LYS A 2 -25.22 55.32 15.62
C LYS A 2 -25.77 55.37 14.16
N THR A 3 -26.26 54.29 13.49
CA THR A 3 -27.64 53.74 13.49
C THR A 3 -28.75 54.82 13.44
N PHE A 4 -29.84 54.78 12.65
CA PHE A 4 -30.50 53.79 11.79
C PHE A 4 -31.76 54.45 11.13
N PHE A 5 -32.25 53.89 10.00
CA PHE A 5 -33.67 53.72 9.60
C PHE A 5 -34.57 54.86 9.06
N LYS A 6 -35.04 54.71 7.80
CA LYS A 6 -36.42 54.31 7.35
C LYS A 6 -36.79 54.99 6.02
N THR A 7 -36.83 54.26 4.90
CA THR A 7 -38.02 53.59 4.31
C THR A 7 -39.05 54.55 3.69
N GLN A 8 -39.01 54.71 2.37
CA GLN A 8 -40.22 54.92 1.56
C GLN A 8 -40.20 54.04 0.29
N ILE A 9 -41.32 53.34 0.16
CA ILE A 9 -41.87 52.37 -0.77
C ILE A 9 -43.26 53.03 -1.00
N VAL A 10 -43.82 53.32 -2.18
CA VAL A 10 -43.95 52.53 -3.40
C VAL A 10 -44.89 53.26 -4.41
N LEU A 11 -44.84 52.83 -5.69
CA LEU A 11 -45.88 52.85 -6.77
C LEU A 11 -46.13 54.09 -7.66
N LEU A 12 -45.70 53.97 -8.93
CA LEU A 12 -46.43 54.20 -10.20
C LEU A 12 -45.45 53.85 -11.36
N ALA A 13 -45.39 52.60 -11.85
CA ALA A 13 -46.24 51.95 -12.86
C ALA A 13 -46.05 52.44 -14.32
N ILE A 14 -45.37 51.57 -15.09
CA ILE A 14 -45.63 51.18 -16.50
C ILE A 14 -45.17 52.14 -17.62
N ALA A 15 -44.08 51.77 -18.30
CA ALA A 15 -44.06 51.39 -19.73
C ALA A 15 -42.62 51.44 -20.28
N GLY A 16 -42.11 50.33 -20.84
CA GLY A 16 -40.93 50.40 -21.70
C GLY A 16 -39.97 49.21 -21.63
N GLN A 17 -40.33 48.16 -22.37
CA GLN A 17 -39.41 47.20 -23.01
C GLN A 17 -38.69 46.18 -22.12
N LEU A 18 -39.39 45.03 -22.02
CA LEU A 18 -38.86 43.68 -21.97
C LEU A 18 -37.62 43.50 -22.88
N PHE A 19 -36.44 43.45 -22.27
CA PHE A 19 -35.31 42.63 -22.74
C PHE A 19 -34.82 41.79 -21.55
N TYR A 20 -35.70 40.92 -21.05
CA TYR A 20 -35.24 39.70 -20.41
C TYR A 20 -34.79 38.76 -21.53
N GLY A 21 -33.61 39.03 -22.07
CA GLY A 21 -32.85 38.00 -22.74
C GLY A 21 -32.50 36.96 -21.69
N SER A 22 -33.27 35.88 -21.66
CA SER A 22 -32.87 34.64 -21.02
C SER A 22 -31.47 34.35 -21.53
N VAL A 23 -30.46 34.34 -20.66
CA VAL A 23 -29.16 33.80 -20.99
C VAL A 23 -29.35 32.28 -21.09
N VAL A 24 -29.93 31.83 -22.21
CA VAL A 24 -29.78 30.46 -22.66
C VAL A 24 -28.30 30.34 -22.94
N SER A 25 -27.54 29.76 -22.01
CA SER A 25 -26.13 29.45 -22.25
C SER A 25 -26.11 28.63 -23.55
N ALA A 26 -25.63 29.23 -24.63
CA ALA A 26 -25.64 28.59 -25.94
C ALA A 26 -24.80 27.30 -25.80
N GLN A 27 -25.44 26.14 -25.95
CA GLN A 27 -24.74 24.86 -25.91
C GLN A 27 -23.88 24.78 -27.17
N GLN A 28 -22.56 24.87 -26.99
CA GLN A 28 -21.63 24.74 -28.12
C GLN A 28 -21.34 23.26 -28.33
N GLN A 29 -21.57 22.76 -29.54
CA GLN A 29 -21.15 21.41 -29.90
C GLN A 29 -19.62 21.34 -29.85
N ILE A 30 -19.07 20.41 -29.09
CA ILE A 30 -17.63 20.17 -28.93
C ILE A 30 -17.17 18.88 -29.61
N GLY A 31 -18.10 18.00 -30.01
CA GLY A 31 -17.74 16.78 -30.72
C GLY A 31 -18.93 15.92 -31.12
N THR A 32 -18.61 14.80 -31.77
CA THR A 32 -19.59 13.85 -32.30
C THR A 32 -19.12 12.41 -32.06
N LEU A 33 -20.01 11.57 -31.54
CA LEU A 33 -19.82 10.13 -31.41
C LEU A 33 -20.51 9.43 -32.58
N TYR A 34 -19.79 8.52 -33.21
CA TYR A 34 -20.28 7.64 -34.26
C TYR A 34 -20.38 6.22 -33.70
N ASP A 35 -21.60 5.73 -33.54
CA ASP A 35 -21.90 4.34 -33.21
C ASP A 35 -22.16 3.57 -34.50
N ASN A 36 -21.12 2.88 -34.98
CA ASN A 36 -21.16 2.14 -36.24
C ASN A 36 -21.93 0.82 -36.10
N VAL A 37 -22.11 0.33 -34.87
CA VAL A 37 -22.82 -0.92 -34.61
C VAL A 37 -24.33 -0.71 -34.65
N HIS A 38 -24.81 0.40 -34.09
CA HIS A 38 -26.24 0.72 -34.03
C HIS A 38 -26.70 1.76 -35.07
N GLY A 39 -25.77 2.35 -35.83
CA GLY A 39 -26.08 3.37 -36.83
C GLY A 39 -26.55 4.69 -36.22
N LEU A 40 -26.00 5.06 -35.06
CA LEU A 40 -26.37 6.27 -34.31
C LEU A 40 -25.26 7.32 -34.37
N VAL A 41 -25.66 8.58 -34.47
CA VAL A 41 -24.77 9.74 -34.35
C VAL A 41 -25.20 10.54 -33.13
N THR A 42 -24.28 10.82 -32.21
CA THR A 42 -24.56 11.56 -30.97
C THR A 42 -23.71 12.82 -30.89
N ARG A 43 -24.33 13.97 -30.66
CA ARG A 43 -23.63 15.25 -30.46
C ARG A 43 -23.26 15.43 -28.99
N LEU A 44 -22.04 15.90 -28.75
CA LEU A 44 -21.52 16.26 -27.44
C LEU A 44 -21.44 17.78 -27.32
N TYR A 45 -21.84 18.31 -26.16
CA TYR A 45 -21.85 19.74 -25.87
C TYR A 45 -20.88 20.10 -24.74
N ASP A 46 -20.42 21.35 -24.74
CA ASP A 46 -19.45 21.91 -23.79
C ASP A 46 -19.88 21.83 -22.32
N ASN A 47 -21.19 21.84 -22.06
CA ASN A 47 -21.77 21.66 -20.73
C ASN A 47 -21.84 20.19 -20.27
N GLY A 48 -21.28 19.24 -21.04
CA GLY A 48 -21.33 17.81 -20.75
C GLY A 48 -22.64 17.13 -21.15
N TYR A 49 -23.57 17.82 -21.80
CA TYR A 49 -24.77 17.19 -22.35
C TYR A 49 -24.45 16.40 -23.62
N PHE A 50 -25.20 15.32 -23.87
CA PHE A 50 -25.20 14.63 -25.15
C PHE A 50 -26.61 14.33 -25.65
N GLN A 51 -26.77 14.26 -26.97
CA GLN A 51 -28.04 13.88 -27.60
C GLN A 51 -27.83 13.16 -28.93
N ALA A 52 -28.55 12.06 -29.13
CA ALA A 52 -28.53 11.31 -30.39
C ALA A 52 -29.40 11.98 -31.47
N ASP A 53 -28.87 12.02 -32.70
CA ASP A 53 -29.55 12.56 -33.86
C ASP A 53 -30.75 11.70 -34.26
N GLY A 54 -31.89 12.35 -34.48
CA GLY A 54 -33.14 11.67 -34.82
C GLY A 54 -33.76 10.85 -33.68
N GLN A 55 -33.11 10.78 -32.51
CA GLN A 55 -33.57 10.01 -31.34
C GLN A 55 -33.43 10.83 -30.05
N PRO A 56 -34.25 11.88 -29.87
CA PRO A 56 -34.10 12.82 -28.75
C PRO A 56 -34.24 12.17 -27.37
N GLN A 57 -34.89 11.01 -27.25
CA GLN A 57 -34.97 10.21 -26.02
C GLN A 57 -33.64 9.58 -25.60
N ILE A 58 -32.65 9.51 -26.48
CA ILE A 58 -31.28 9.07 -26.17
C ILE A 58 -30.46 10.34 -25.92
N ASN A 59 -30.43 10.74 -24.66
CA ASN A 59 -29.69 11.90 -24.19
C ASN A 59 -29.24 11.70 -22.74
N GLY A 60 -28.35 12.56 -22.26
CA GLY A 60 -27.91 12.53 -20.88
C GLY A 60 -26.66 13.36 -20.64
N MET A 61 -25.92 13.02 -19.60
CA MET A 61 -24.67 13.67 -19.23
C MET A 61 -23.48 12.76 -19.49
N VAL A 62 -22.40 13.37 -19.97
CA VAL A 62 -21.06 12.77 -20.01
C VAL A 62 -20.22 13.38 -18.90
N GLN A 63 -19.35 12.55 -18.32
CA GLN A 63 -18.41 12.99 -17.30
C GLN A 63 -17.04 12.38 -17.55
N ARG A 64 -16.03 12.84 -16.82
CA ARG A 64 -14.73 12.17 -16.79
C ARG A 64 -14.89 10.75 -16.24
N ASP A 65 -14.23 9.79 -16.87
CA ASP A 65 -14.16 8.43 -16.32
C ASP A 65 -13.38 8.47 -14.99
N PRO A 66 -14.02 8.13 -13.85
CA PRO A 66 -13.36 8.15 -12.54
C PRO A 66 -12.20 7.15 -12.42
N SER A 67 -12.25 6.06 -13.20
CA SER A 67 -11.21 5.04 -13.22
C SER A 67 -9.94 5.52 -13.95
N GLY A 68 -10.07 6.54 -14.80
CA GLY A 68 -9.01 7.04 -15.68
C GLY A 68 -8.43 6.03 -16.67
N LEU A 69 -9.02 4.83 -16.79
CA LEU A 69 -8.67 3.87 -17.84
C LEU A 69 -9.21 4.31 -19.20
N ASN A 70 -10.33 5.03 -19.20
CA ASN A 70 -10.90 5.74 -20.34
C ASN A 70 -10.90 7.25 -20.09
N TYR A 71 -11.36 8.01 -21.08
CA TYR A 71 -11.40 9.47 -21.05
C TYR A 71 -12.75 10.00 -20.55
N LEU A 72 -13.84 9.58 -21.20
CA LEU A 72 -15.20 9.96 -20.82
C LEU A 72 -16.01 8.73 -20.45
N LEU A 73 -16.89 8.90 -19.47
CA LEU A 73 -17.98 8.00 -19.12
C LEU A 73 -19.29 8.61 -19.63
N ILE A 74 -20.04 7.80 -20.36
CA ILE A 74 -21.37 8.09 -20.89
C ILE A 74 -22.31 7.10 -20.22
N GLN A 75 -23.25 7.62 -19.43
CA GLN A 75 -24.14 6.78 -18.63
C GLN A 75 -25.04 5.92 -19.55
N ALA A 76 -25.07 4.62 -19.28
CA ALA A 76 -26.04 3.73 -19.91
C ALA A 76 -27.40 3.83 -19.22
N ARG A 77 -28.44 3.32 -19.90
CA ARG A 77 -29.78 3.18 -19.30
C ARG A 77 -29.78 2.28 -18.06
N ASN A 78 -28.91 1.26 -18.02
CA ASN A 78 -28.75 0.38 -16.87
C ASN A 78 -27.25 0.25 -16.52
N PRO A 79 -26.74 1.10 -15.60
CA PRO A 79 -25.31 1.13 -15.24
C PRO A 79 -24.82 -0.15 -14.53
N TYR A 80 -25.73 -1.04 -14.10
CA TYR A 80 -25.35 -2.33 -13.50
C TYR A 80 -24.99 -3.42 -14.52
N VAL A 81 -25.34 -3.20 -15.80
CA VAL A 81 -25.07 -4.16 -16.89
C VAL A 81 -23.95 -3.65 -17.77
N ASN A 82 -24.03 -2.40 -18.22
CA ASN A 82 -23.04 -1.81 -19.09
C ASN A 82 -22.86 -0.32 -18.83
N ALA A 83 -21.75 0.21 -19.32
CA ALA A 83 -21.51 1.64 -19.43
C ALA A 83 -20.75 1.92 -20.72
N TYR A 84 -20.95 3.11 -21.27
CA TYR A 84 -20.28 3.52 -22.50
C TYR A 84 -19.17 4.50 -22.19
N TYR A 85 -18.10 4.46 -22.98
CA TYR A 85 -16.94 5.30 -22.76
C TYR A 85 -16.39 5.82 -24.08
N VAL A 86 -15.70 6.96 -23.98
CA VAL A 86 -14.71 7.34 -24.98
C VAL A 86 -13.36 7.02 -24.37
N ASN A 87 -12.57 6.17 -25.02
CA ASN A 87 -11.23 5.88 -24.55
C ASN A 87 -10.23 6.96 -25.03
N TRP A 88 -9.00 6.88 -24.52
CA TRP A 88 -7.91 7.81 -24.86
C TRP A 88 -7.51 7.84 -26.34
N ASN A 89 -7.91 6.83 -27.12
CA ASN A 89 -7.65 6.72 -28.56
C ASN A 89 -8.83 7.17 -29.42
N ARG A 90 -9.78 7.93 -28.85
CA ARG A 90 -10.99 8.42 -29.55
C ARG A 90 -11.90 7.30 -30.05
N GLN A 91 -11.89 6.14 -29.41
CA GLN A 91 -12.82 5.06 -29.71
C GLN A 91 -14.04 5.16 -28.79
N PHE A 92 -15.23 5.04 -29.35
CA PHE A 92 -16.46 4.85 -28.60
C PHE A 92 -16.60 3.37 -28.28
N ILE A 93 -16.61 3.04 -26.99
CA ILE A 93 -16.60 1.68 -26.50
C ILE A 93 -17.74 1.44 -25.52
N GLU A 94 -18.15 0.19 -25.42
CA GLU A 94 -19.00 -0.34 -24.37
C GLU A 94 -18.16 -1.22 -23.46
N VAL A 95 -18.34 -1.06 -22.16
CA VAL A 95 -17.87 -2.03 -21.16
C VAL A 95 -19.11 -2.72 -20.60
N ASP A 96 -19.25 -3.99 -20.94
CA ASP A 96 -20.31 -4.87 -20.48
C ASP A 96 -19.82 -5.79 -19.36
N ARG A 97 -20.68 -6.01 -18.36
CA ARG A 97 -20.39 -6.83 -17.19
C ARG A 97 -19.99 -8.26 -17.55
N TYR A 98 -20.60 -8.83 -18.59
CA TYR A 98 -20.41 -10.22 -18.99
C TYR A 98 -19.37 -10.34 -20.10
N GLN A 99 -19.44 -9.48 -21.11
CA GLN A 99 -18.63 -9.56 -22.33
C GLN A 99 -17.31 -8.77 -22.26
N GLY A 100 -17.17 -7.85 -21.31
CA GLY A 100 -16.01 -6.97 -21.21
C GLY A 100 -16.08 -5.82 -22.21
N THR A 101 -14.93 -5.40 -22.75
CA THR A 101 -14.86 -4.22 -23.62
C THR A 101 -15.13 -4.55 -25.09
N ARG A 102 -16.00 -3.75 -25.73
CA ARG A 102 -16.30 -3.81 -27.18
C ARG A 102 -16.21 -2.41 -27.80
N ILE A 103 -15.60 -2.31 -28.98
CA ILE A 103 -15.57 -1.06 -29.75
C ILE A 103 -16.88 -0.94 -30.55
N LEU A 104 -17.60 0.15 -30.35
CA LEU A 104 -18.83 0.48 -31.06
C LEU A 104 -18.60 1.45 -32.23
N GLY A 105 -17.57 2.31 -32.11
CA GLY A 105 -17.17 3.21 -33.17
C GLY A 105 -16.15 4.24 -32.71
N THR A 106 -16.32 5.51 -33.10
CA THR A 106 -15.31 6.56 -32.94
C THR A 106 -15.90 7.86 -32.38
N CYS A 107 -15.04 8.69 -31.80
CA CYS A 107 -15.37 10.02 -31.31
C CYS A 107 -14.54 11.06 -32.07
N ASP A 108 -15.21 11.95 -32.80
CA ASP A 108 -14.61 13.19 -33.27
C ASP A 108 -14.81 14.25 -32.17
N CYS A 109 -13.96 14.19 -31.15
CA CYS A 109 -14.04 15.05 -29.98
C CYS A 109 -12.63 15.36 -29.43
N PRO A 110 -12.47 16.46 -28.66
CA PRO A 110 -11.19 16.84 -28.08
C PRO A 110 -10.81 15.89 -26.94
N VAL A 111 -9.99 14.89 -27.26
CA VAL A 111 -9.34 13.99 -26.29
C VAL A 111 -7.87 14.41 -26.15
N PRO A 112 -7.42 14.89 -24.98
CA PRO A 112 -6.03 15.21 -24.74
C PRO A 112 -5.19 13.93 -24.65
N ALA A 113 -3.87 14.09 -24.64
CA ALA A 113 -2.96 12.97 -24.39
C ALA A 113 -3.28 12.32 -23.04
N ASN A 114 -3.27 10.99 -22.98
CA ASN A 114 -3.50 10.25 -21.75
C ASN A 114 -2.41 10.59 -20.72
N PRO A 115 -2.75 11.23 -19.59
CA PRO A 115 -1.77 11.61 -18.57
C PRO A 115 -1.16 10.40 -17.85
N TYR A 116 -1.76 9.21 -17.98
CA TYR A 116 -1.30 7.97 -17.38
C TYR A 116 -0.59 7.04 -18.38
N ALA A 117 -0.46 7.45 -19.65
CA ALA A 117 0.26 6.64 -20.64
C ALA A 117 1.71 6.43 -20.21
N GLY A 118 2.11 5.16 -20.03
CA GLY A 118 3.46 4.80 -19.59
C GLY A 118 3.79 5.25 -18.17
N SER A 119 2.77 5.42 -17.30
CA SER A 119 2.98 5.75 -15.89
C SER A 119 3.79 4.68 -15.15
N TYR A 120 3.63 3.41 -15.54
CA TYR A 120 4.45 2.33 -15.03
C TYR A 120 5.75 2.19 -15.82
N LYS A 121 6.87 2.12 -15.10
CA LYS A 121 8.17 1.73 -15.63
C LYS A 121 8.60 0.46 -14.90
N PRO A 122 9.16 -0.53 -15.60
CA PRO A 122 9.74 -1.71 -14.96
C PRO A 122 10.77 -1.30 -13.90
N LEU A 123 10.79 -2.06 -12.80
CA LEU A 123 11.67 -1.83 -11.65
C LEU A 123 13.15 -2.05 -12.02
N HIS A 124 14.03 -1.20 -11.50
CA HIS A 124 15.47 -1.35 -11.67
C HIS A 124 16.12 -2.01 -10.44
N TYR A 125 16.95 -3.03 -10.69
CA TYR A 125 17.64 -3.84 -9.67
C TYR A 125 19.14 -3.93 -9.93
N THR A 126 19.82 -2.80 -10.06
CA THR A 126 21.24 -2.74 -10.42
C THR A 126 22.14 -2.99 -9.22
N ARG A 127 21.81 -2.39 -8.07
CA ARG A 127 22.49 -2.66 -6.81
C ARG A 127 21.74 -3.83 -6.19
N ASN A 128 22.43 -4.91 -5.82
CA ASN A 128 21.76 -6.06 -5.21
C ASN A 128 21.39 -5.72 -3.76
N PHE A 129 20.41 -4.82 -3.60
CA PHE A 129 19.73 -4.56 -2.35
C PHE A 129 18.68 -5.64 -2.13
N GLY A 130 18.47 -6.02 -0.87
CA GLY A 130 17.50 -7.05 -0.57
C GLY A 130 17.49 -7.48 0.88
N VAL A 131 16.58 -8.39 1.19
CA VAL A 131 16.46 -9.03 2.50
C VAL A 131 16.84 -10.49 2.38
N GLU A 132 17.44 -11.02 3.45
CA GLU A 132 17.73 -12.45 3.53
C GLU A 132 16.47 -13.17 4.02
N THR A 133 16.02 -14.14 3.26
CA THR A 133 14.89 -15.02 3.61
C THR A 133 15.40 -16.45 3.71
N PRO A 134 14.62 -17.37 4.30
CA PRO A 134 14.95 -18.80 4.26
C PRO A 134 15.06 -19.37 2.83
N GLU A 135 14.43 -18.72 1.86
CA GLU A 135 14.40 -19.13 0.45
C GLU A 135 15.52 -18.48 -0.38
N GLY A 136 16.27 -17.54 0.21
CA GLY A 136 17.42 -16.87 -0.38
C GLY A 136 17.34 -15.35 -0.30
N PHE A 137 18.01 -14.69 -1.24
CA PHE A 137 18.10 -13.23 -1.28
C PHE A 137 16.93 -12.63 -2.07
N SER A 138 16.01 -11.94 -1.40
CA SER A 138 14.89 -11.25 -2.06
C SER A 138 15.26 -9.80 -2.39
N LYS A 139 15.23 -9.44 -3.68
CA LYS A 139 15.76 -8.16 -4.18
C LYS A 139 14.79 -7.00 -3.98
N LEU A 140 15.31 -5.85 -3.58
CA LEU A 140 14.60 -4.57 -3.51
C LEU A 140 14.98 -3.65 -4.67
N PRO A 141 14.03 -2.85 -5.22
CA PRO A 141 14.31 -1.87 -6.25
C PRO A 141 15.23 -0.75 -5.76
N ASP A 142 16.12 -0.27 -6.63
CA ASP A 142 17.11 0.76 -6.30
C ASP A 142 16.48 2.10 -5.91
N GLU A 143 15.28 2.38 -6.40
CA GLU A 143 14.60 3.67 -6.32
C GLU A 143 13.99 3.94 -4.94
N ILE A 144 13.74 2.88 -4.16
CA ILE A 144 13.07 2.99 -2.85
C ILE A 144 14.00 2.78 -1.67
N VAL A 145 15.17 2.17 -1.90
CA VAL A 145 16.08 1.81 -0.82
C VAL A 145 16.78 3.06 -0.29
N ASP A 146 16.53 3.39 0.98
CA ASP A 146 17.34 4.36 1.72
C ASP A 146 18.63 3.69 2.18
N VAL A 147 19.69 3.86 1.37
CA VAL A 147 21.04 3.36 1.67
C VAL A 147 21.63 3.97 2.94
N ASN A 148 21.13 5.13 3.38
CA ASN A 148 21.60 5.73 4.61
C ASN A 148 20.95 4.99 5.78
N ARG A 149 19.66 4.67 5.78
CA ARG A 149 18.97 4.08 6.95
C ARG A 149 18.55 2.62 6.71
N PRO A 150 19.45 1.65 6.50
CA PRO A 150 19.05 0.32 6.04
C PRO A 150 18.49 -0.60 7.14
N TYR A 151 18.33 -0.15 8.39
CA TYR A 151 18.02 -1.01 9.54
C TYR A 151 16.53 -0.99 9.90
N GLY A 152 16.00 -2.15 10.27
CA GLY A 152 14.61 -2.36 10.70
C GLY A 152 14.42 -2.31 12.22
N ASN A 153 13.17 -2.54 12.67
CA ASN A 153 12.87 -2.78 14.08
C ASN A 153 13.29 -4.21 14.48
N VAL A 154 13.78 -4.38 15.71
CA VAL A 154 14.01 -5.72 16.27
C VAL A 154 12.66 -6.27 16.76
N MET A 155 12.33 -7.50 16.37
CA MET A 155 11.20 -8.23 16.93
C MET A 155 11.60 -8.82 18.28
N LEU A 156 10.86 -8.45 19.32
CA LEU A 156 11.18 -8.77 20.72
C LEU A 156 9.94 -9.31 21.45
N THR A 157 10.12 -10.26 22.35
CA THR A 157 9.08 -10.84 23.22
C THR A 157 9.69 -11.37 24.52
N THR A 158 8.85 -11.75 25.47
CA THR A 158 9.23 -12.28 26.78
C THR A 158 9.17 -13.81 26.84
N GLU A 159 9.89 -14.39 27.81
CA GLU A 159 9.76 -15.82 28.12
C GLU A 159 8.31 -16.19 28.44
N PHE A 160 7.61 -15.36 29.22
CA PHE A 160 6.21 -15.58 29.59
C PHE A 160 5.29 -15.66 28.37
N GLN A 161 5.37 -14.70 27.45
CA GLN A 161 4.57 -14.72 26.22
C GLN A 161 4.94 -15.91 25.33
N ALA A 162 6.22 -16.27 25.26
CA ALA A 162 6.65 -17.45 24.53
C ALA A 162 6.07 -18.73 25.16
N GLN A 163 6.06 -18.84 26.50
CA GLN A 163 5.41 -19.95 27.23
C GLN A 163 3.92 -20.04 26.93
N GLN A 164 3.20 -18.91 26.90
CA GLN A 164 1.79 -18.88 26.49
C GLN A 164 1.60 -19.43 25.08
N CYS A 165 2.37 -18.92 24.11
CA CYS A 165 2.32 -19.40 22.73
C CYS A 165 2.64 -20.89 22.61
N TYR A 166 3.59 -21.39 23.41
CA TYR A 166 3.97 -22.80 23.41
C TYR A 166 2.88 -23.69 23.97
N GLN A 167 2.26 -23.29 25.07
CA GLN A 167 1.14 -24.01 25.68
C GLN A 167 -0.05 -24.07 24.71
N ASP A 168 -0.38 -22.95 24.07
CA ASP A 168 -1.47 -22.88 23.09
C ASP A 168 -1.20 -23.74 21.85
N ALA A 169 0.07 -23.85 21.45
CA ALA A 169 0.50 -24.63 20.30
C ALA A 169 0.81 -26.11 20.61
N TRP A 170 0.78 -26.51 21.88
CA TRP A 170 1.05 -27.88 22.29
C TRP A 170 -0.16 -28.78 22.04
N THR A 171 0.05 -29.85 21.27
CA THR A 171 -1.03 -30.82 20.94
C THR A 171 -1.13 -31.98 21.93
N GLY A 172 -0.32 -31.98 22.99
CA GLY A 172 -0.18 -33.08 23.94
C GLY A 172 1.04 -33.98 23.66
N THR A 173 1.41 -34.16 22.39
CA THR A 173 2.55 -35.01 21.98
C THR A 173 3.61 -34.26 21.18
N THR A 174 3.23 -33.22 20.45
CA THR A 174 4.16 -32.39 19.66
C THR A 174 3.74 -30.92 19.72
N LEU A 175 4.71 -30.04 19.50
CA LEU A 175 4.46 -28.62 19.26
C LEU A 175 4.04 -28.40 17.81
N ASP A 176 2.92 -27.72 17.59
CA ASP A 176 2.54 -27.20 16.28
C ASP A 176 3.41 -25.97 15.97
N LYS A 177 4.41 -26.15 15.10
CA LYS A 177 5.39 -25.12 14.76
C LYS A 177 4.77 -23.89 14.12
N GLU A 178 3.76 -24.08 13.27
CA GLU A 178 3.12 -22.95 12.56
C GLU A 178 2.25 -22.17 13.53
N LYS A 179 1.44 -22.85 14.35
CA LYS A 179 0.62 -22.20 15.38
C LYS A 179 1.48 -21.46 16.41
N PHE A 180 2.58 -22.07 16.83
CA PHE A 180 3.55 -21.43 17.72
C PHE A 180 4.16 -20.17 17.07
N SER A 181 4.68 -20.30 15.85
CA SER A 181 5.35 -19.19 15.15
C SER A 181 4.40 -18.04 14.87
N LEU A 182 3.14 -18.32 14.54
CA LEU A 182 2.11 -17.31 14.35
C LEU A 182 1.86 -16.53 15.64
N CYS A 183 1.65 -17.23 16.75
CA CYS A 183 1.49 -16.57 18.06
C CYS A 183 2.72 -15.73 18.42
N MET A 184 3.93 -16.24 18.15
CA MET A 184 5.16 -15.47 18.40
C MET A 184 5.21 -14.19 17.56
N VAL A 185 4.91 -14.25 16.26
CA VAL A 185 4.82 -13.06 15.41
C VAL A 185 3.80 -12.06 15.97
N GLU A 186 2.61 -12.51 16.38
CA GLU A 186 1.58 -11.65 16.98
C GLU A 186 2.02 -10.97 18.28
N LYS A 187 2.84 -11.65 19.11
CA LYS A 187 3.36 -11.07 20.37
C LYS A 187 4.57 -10.17 20.16
N MET A 188 5.26 -10.31 19.02
CA MET A 188 6.54 -9.63 18.74
C MET A 188 6.42 -8.45 17.80
N ALA A 189 5.55 -8.55 16.80
CA ALA A 189 5.35 -7.53 15.79
C ALA A 189 4.59 -6.33 16.37
N GLY A 190 4.89 -5.13 15.86
CA GLY A 190 3.99 -4.00 16.05
C GLY A 190 2.68 -4.20 15.32
N GLU A 191 1.67 -3.41 15.70
CA GLU A 191 0.33 -3.47 15.10
C GLU A 191 0.40 -3.38 13.57
N ARG A 192 1.19 -2.44 13.06
CA ARG A 192 1.36 -2.25 11.63
C ARG A 192 2.13 -3.38 10.95
N GLU A 193 3.21 -3.87 11.56
CA GLU A 193 3.97 -5.01 11.03
C GLU A 193 3.09 -6.26 10.96
N LEU A 194 2.22 -6.45 11.96
CA LEU A 194 1.24 -7.53 11.99
C LEU A 194 0.17 -7.37 10.91
N GLU A 195 -0.34 -6.15 10.68
CA GLU A 195 -1.24 -5.86 9.55
C GLU A 195 -0.60 -6.20 8.21
N ILE A 196 0.67 -5.83 7.98
CA ILE A 196 1.41 -6.15 6.75
C ILE A 196 1.57 -7.67 6.59
N PHE A 197 1.95 -8.35 7.66
CA PHE A 197 2.09 -9.81 7.68
C PHE A 197 0.76 -10.50 7.33
N ASN A 198 -0.33 -10.14 8.02
CA ASN A 198 -1.66 -10.70 7.82
C ASN A 198 -2.19 -10.39 6.42
N CYS A 199 -1.90 -9.20 5.92
CA CYS A 199 -2.25 -8.78 4.57
C CYS A 199 -1.69 -9.74 3.52
N VAL A 200 -0.40 -10.08 3.61
CA VAL A 200 0.21 -11.01 2.66
C VAL A 200 -0.26 -12.44 2.88
N ARG A 201 -0.31 -12.89 4.14
CA ARG A 201 -0.73 -14.24 4.52
C ARG A 201 -2.15 -14.58 4.05
N ASN A 202 -3.06 -13.62 4.13
CA ASN A 202 -4.47 -13.81 3.77
C ASN A 202 -4.77 -13.53 2.29
N SER A 203 -3.77 -13.13 1.50
CA SER A 203 -3.91 -12.83 0.08
C SER A 203 -3.47 -14.01 -0.80
N GLY A 204 -4.35 -14.46 -1.69
CA GLY A 204 -4.11 -15.61 -2.57
C GLY A 204 -3.31 -15.29 -3.84
N SER A 205 -3.11 -14.01 -4.17
CA SER A 205 -2.48 -13.56 -5.41
C SER A 205 -1.64 -12.30 -5.22
N ALA A 206 -0.73 -12.03 -6.17
CA ALA A 206 0.15 -10.86 -6.11
C ALA A 206 -0.63 -9.52 -6.21
N GLU A 207 -1.72 -9.50 -6.95
CA GLU A 207 -2.63 -8.36 -7.02
C GLU A 207 -3.38 -8.13 -5.70
N GLU A 208 -3.89 -9.17 -5.05
CA GLU A 208 -4.51 -9.03 -3.71
C GLU A 208 -3.52 -8.49 -2.70
N ARG A 209 -2.28 -9.01 -2.71
CA ARG A 209 -1.20 -8.50 -1.86
C ARG A 209 -0.95 -7.03 -2.15
N ALA A 210 -0.85 -6.63 -3.41
CA ALA A 210 -0.61 -5.24 -3.78
C ALA A 210 -1.73 -4.30 -3.33
N VAL A 211 -3.01 -4.68 -3.52
CA VAL A 211 -4.17 -3.89 -3.05
C VAL A 211 -4.20 -3.80 -1.53
N CYS A 212 -3.99 -4.92 -0.85
CA CYS A 212 -4.05 -4.96 0.59
C CYS A 212 -2.88 -4.16 1.21
N LEU A 213 -1.66 -4.32 0.70
CA LEU A 213 -0.49 -3.59 1.17
C LEU A 213 -0.61 -2.08 0.91
N LEU A 214 -1.25 -1.67 -0.19
CA LEU A 214 -1.59 -0.26 -0.42
C LEU A 214 -2.43 0.31 0.72
N GLY A 215 -3.44 -0.42 1.20
CA GLY A 215 -4.29 0.00 2.31
C GLY A 215 -3.54 0.06 3.65
N VAL A 216 -2.66 -0.91 3.92
CA VAL A 216 -1.93 -0.97 5.20
C VAL A 216 -0.77 0.04 5.27
N THR A 217 -0.10 0.30 4.13
CA THR A 217 1.08 1.18 4.08
C THR A 217 0.76 2.64 3.76
N GLY A 218 -0.46 2.92 3.28
CA GLY A 218 -0.92 4.27 2.95
C GLY A 218 -1.77 4.95 4.03
N GLY A 219 -2.27 6.14 3.72
CA GLY A 219 -3.14 6.92 4.60
C GLY A 219 -4.61 6.54 4.48
N ALA A 220 -5.49 7.37 5.06
CA ALA A 220 -6.95 7.16 4.99
C ALA A 220 -7.46 7.07 3.55
N LYS A 221 -6.87 7.87 2.65
CA LYS A 221 -7.18 7.87 1.23
C LYS A 221 -6.78 6.56 0.56
N GLU A 222 -5.54 6.10 0.72
CA GLU A 222 -5.08 4.85 0.12
C GLU A 222 -5.87 3.64 0.63
N ARG A 223 -6.35 3.66 1.88
CA ARG A 223 -7.28 2.65 2.42
C ARG A 223 -8.60 2.63 1.66
N GLU A 224 -9.19 3.79 1.40
CA GLU A 224 -10.42 3.89 0.59
C GLU A 224 -10.18 3.37 -0.83
N ILE A 225 -9.06 3.75 -1.45
CA ILE A 225 -8.67 3.24 -2.78
C ILE A 225 -8.55 1.72 -2.75
N ALA A 226 -7.84 1.16 -1.76
CA ALA A 226 -7.66 -0.27 -1.61
C ALA A 226 -8.99 -1.02 -1.41
N GLN A 227 -9.90 -0.48 -0.60
CA GLN A 227 -11.24 -1.04 -0.41
C GLN A 227 -12.03 -1.07 -1.74
N LYS A 228 -12.05 0.04 -2.48
CA LYS A 228 -12.74 0.10 -3.78
C LYS A 228 -12.13 -0.86 -4.80
N LEU A 229 -10.80 -0.98 -4.84
CA LEU A 229 -10.14 -1.95 -5.71
C LEU A 229 -10.45 -3.39 -5.32
N ALA A 230 -10.52 -3.69 -4.02
CA ALA A 230 -10.92 -5.01 -3.52
C ALA A 230 -12.37 -5.35 -3.89
N GLU A 231 -13.30 -4.39 -3.78
CA GLU A 231 -14.69 -4.53 -4.23
C GLU A 231 -14.75 -4.86 -5.74
N CYS A 232 -14.06 -4.08 -6.58
CA CYS A 232 -14.04 -4.33 -8.02
C CYS A 232 -13.45 -5.69 -8.38
N ARG A 233 -12.38 -6.07 -7.68
CA ARG A 233 -11.76 -7.39 -7.84
C ARG A 233 -12.70 -8.51 -7.45
N SER A 234 -13.46 -8.36 -6.37
CA SER A 234 -14.44 -9.39 -5.96
C SER A 234 -15.50 -9.65 -7.03
N MET A 235 -15.80 -8.63 -7.86
CA MET A 235 -16.75 -8.73 -8.97
C MET A 235 -16.13 -9.25 -10.27
N TYR A 236 -14.91 -8.81 -10.60
CA TYR A 236 -14.33 -8.98 -11.94
C TYR A 236 -12.98 -9.70 -11.97
N GLY A 237 -12.43 -10.07 -10.82
CA GLY A 237 -11.12 -10.71 -10.70
C GLY A 237 -10.01 -9.86 -11.34
N ASN A 238 -9.23 -10.50 -12.21
CA ASN A 238 -8.12 -9.87 -12.93
C ASN A 238 -8.54 -9.25 -14.28
N ASP A 239 -9.83 -9.20 -14.61
CA ASP A 239 -10.33 -8.55 -15.83
C ASP A 239 -10.43 -7.03 -15.66
N TRP A 240 -9.26 -6.36 -15.74
CA TRP A 240 -9.14 -4.91 -15.61
C TRP A 240 -9.98 -4.12 -16.62
N SER A 241 -10.42 -4.75 -17.72
CA SER A 241 -11.28 -4.09 -18.72
C SER A 241 -12.67 -3.75 -18.17
N LYS A 242 -13.10 -4.43 -17.09
CA LYS A 242 -14.40 -4.24 -16.43
C LYS A 242 -14.35 -3.31 -15.21
N TYR A 243 -13.15 -2.93 -14.75
CA TYR A 243 -12.99 -2.05 -13.60
C TYR A 243 -13.60 -0.65 -13.78
N PRO A 244 -13.62 -0.04 -15.00
CA PRO A 244 -14.33 1.22 -15.20
C PRO A 244 -15.82 1.13 -14.80
N LEU A 245 -16.47 -0.01 -15.08
CA LEU A 245 -17.87 -0.23 -14.72
C LEU A 245 -18.07 -0.23 -13.21
N CYS A 246 -17.20 -0.90 -12.46
CA CYS A 246 -17.22 -0.88 -10.99
C CYS A 246 -17.00 0.52 -10.41
N MET A 247 -16.14 1.31 -11.05
CA MET A 247 -15.74 2.65 -10.58
C MET A 247 -16.66 3.78 -11.07
N SER A 248 -17.70 3.46 -11.85
CA SER A 248 -18.55 4.44 -12.54
C SER A 248 -19.37 5.32 -11.59
N GLU A 249 -19.63 4.86 -10.36
CA GLU A 249 -20.36 5.60 -9.31
C GLU A 249 -19.42 6.39 -8.38
N THR A 250 -18.10 6.19 -8.48
CA THR A 250 -17.11 6.85 -7.62
C THR A 250 -16.74 8.21 -8.20
N PHE A 251 -16.72 9.27 -7.41
CA PHE A 251 -16.30 10.59 -7.89
C PHE A 251 -14.80 10.82 -7.71
N GLY A 252 -14.07 10.76 -8.84
CA GLY A 252 -13.15 11.84 -9.26
C GLY A 252 -11.87 12.14 -8.47
N ASP A 253 -11.27 11.19 -7.74
CA ASP A 253 -9.88 11.37 -7.30
C ASP A 253 -8.90 10.77 -8.31
N GLY A 254 -8.07 11.62 -8.92
CA GLY A 254 -7.03 11.20 -9.87
C GLY A 254 -6.02 10.18 -9.31
N SER A 255 -6.04 9.96 -7.99
CA SER A 255 -5.20 8.98 -7.29
C SER A 255 -5.71 7.56 -7.49
N ILE A 256 -7.03 7.33 -7.46
CA ILE A 256 -7.62 6.02 -7.82
C ILE A 256 -7.22 5.69 -9.25
N ALA A 257 -7.41 6.65 -10.16
CA ALA A 257 -7.05 6.48 -11.56
C ALA A 257 -5.56 6.14 -11.74
N LYS A 258 -4.68 6.81 -10.98
CA LYS A 258 -3.24 6.54 -11.03
C LYS A 258 -2.92 5.12 -10.54
N VAL A 259 -3.40 4.71 -9.36
CA VAL A 259 -3.17 3.36 -8.82
C VAL A 259 -3.68 2.30 -9.80
N LEU A 260 -4.91 2.47 -10.29
CA LEU A 260 -5.53 1.53 -11.23
C LEU A 260 -4.73 1.41 -12.53
N ASN A 261 -4.27 2.53 -13.10
CA ASN A 261 -3.41 2.52 -14.28
C ASN A 261 -2.06 1.84 -14.00
N CYS A 262 -1.45 2.05 -12.82
CA CYS A 262 -0.21 1.38 -12.42
C CYS A 262 -0.37 -0.13 -12.34
N MET A 263 -1.45 -0.62 -11.74
CA MET A 263 -1.71 -2.07 -11.61
C MET A 263 -2.08 -2.69 -12.96
N GLN A 264 -2.90 -2.03 -13.77
CA GLN A 264 -3.25 -2.50 -15.12
C GLN A 264 -2.01 -2.62 -16.01
N GLN A 265 -1.12 -1.63 -15.98
CA GLN A 265 0.10 -1.65 -16.80
C GLN A 265 1.08 -2.75 -16.33
N GLN A 266 1.21 -2.99 -15.03
CA GLN A 266 1.97 -4.12 -14.49
C GLN A 266 1.36 -5.48 -14.89
N SER A 267 0.03 -5.58 -14.90
CA SER A 267 -0.66 -6.82 -15.28
C SER A 267 -0.37 -7.22 -16.72
N LYS A 268 -0.20 -6.24 -17.63
CA LYS A 268 0.21 -6.48 -19.03
C LYS A 268 1.61 -7.11 -19.15
N THR A 269 2.49 -6.91 -18.15
CA THR A 269 3.81 -7.54 -18.10
C THR A 269 3.83 -8.83 -17.28
N GLY A 270 2.69 -9.26 -16.73
CA GLY A 270 2.56 -10.47 -15.90
C GLY A 270 3.22 -10.37 -14.52
N GLN A 271 3.55 -9.15 -14.06
CA GLN A 271 4.35 -8.93 -12.84
C GLN A 271 3.72 -7.85 -11.97
N VAL A 272 2.49 -8.07 -11.49
CA VAL A 272 1.91 -7.16 -10.49
C VAL A 272 2.66 -7.36 -9.18
N SER A 273 3.19 -6.26 -8.64
CA SER A 273 3.82 -6.25 -7.33
C SER A 273 3.41 -5.01 -6.55
N PHE A 274 3.49 -5.10 -5.23
CA PHE A 274 3.30 -3.91 -4.40
C PHE A 274 4.36 -2.84 -4.71
N MET A 275 5.64 -3.21 -4.85
CA MET A 275 6.71 -2.24 -5.12
C MET A 275 6.57 -1.54 -6.48
N GLY A 276 6.18 -2.27 -7.53
CA GLY A 276 5.86 -1.67 -8.82
C GLY A 276 4.69 -0.69 -8.74
N THR A 277 3.67 -1.03 -7.95
CA THR A 277 2.52 -0.16 -7.70
C THR A 277 2.91 1.08 -6.89
N ALA A 278 3.69 0.89 -5.81
CA ALA A 278 4.16 1.96 -4.93
C ALA A 278 5.02 3.00 -5.69
N LEU A 279 5.96 2.54 -6.52
CA LEU A 279 6.80 3.43 -7.33
C LEU A 279 5.99 4.19 -8.38
N CYS A 280 5.10 3.50 -9.09
CA CYS A 280 4.26 4.13 -10.10
C CYS A 280 3.26 5.12 -9.49
N TYR A 281 2.61 4.77 -8.37
CA TYR A 281 1.69 5.64 -7.65
C TYR A 281 2.40 6.84 -7.02
N GLY A 282 3.61 6.61 -6.50
CA GLY A 282 4.44 7.60 -5.82
C GLY A 282 4.67 7.18 -4.38
N VAL A 283 5.91 6.78 -4.07
CA VAL A 283 6.31 6.30 -2.75
C VAL A 283 6.09 7.32 -1.64
N SER A 284 6.07 8.61 -1.96
CA SER A 284 5.77 9.69 -0.99
C SER A 284 4.35 9.64 -0.43
N ASN A 285 3.42 8.95 -1.10
CA ASN A 285 2.05 8.74 -0.63
C ASN A 285 1.93 7.54 0.31
N LEU A 286 3.01 6.78 0.49
CA LEU A 286 3.08 5.58 1.30
C LEU A 286 4.13 5.79 2.39
N ASP A 287 3.89 5.26 3.57
CA ASP A 287 4.91 5.28 4.63
C ASP A 287 5.82 4.06 4.45
N LEU A 288 6.67 4.12 3.42
CA LEU A 288 7.68 3.10 3.10
C LEU A 288 9.05 3.48 3.68
N ASN A 289 9.10 3.70 4.98
CA ASN A 289 10.37 3.72 5.69
C ASN A 289 11.10 2.36 5.58
N PRO A 290 12.42 2.32 5.82
CA PRO A 290 13.22 1.09 5.67
C PRO A 290 12.71 -0.09 6.51
N GLU A 291 12.15 0.18 7.70
CA GLU A 291 11.50 -0.82 8.52
C GLU A 291 10.33 -1.46 7.77
N THR A 292 9.41 -0.64 7.27
CA THR A 292 8.24 -1.09 6.50
C THR A 292 8.68 -1.81 5.22
N GLN A 293 9.72 -1.35 4.54
CA GLN A 293 10.25 -2.04 3.35
C GLN A 293 10.73 -3.45 3.67
N ILE A 294 11.51 -3.62 4.74
CA ILE A 294 11.98 -4.94 5.20
C ILE A 294 10.77 -5.82 5.52
N ILE A 295 9.81 -5.31 6.29
CA ILE A 295 8.63 -6.09 6.71
C ILE A 295 7.77 -6.51 5.51
N VAL A 296 7.50 -5.58 4.58
CA VAL A 296 6.73 -5.88 3.35
C VAL A 296 7.44 -6.93 2.52
N GLU A 297 8.75 -6.77 2.31
CA GLU A 297 9.52 -7.71 1.49
C GLU A 297 9.63 -9.07 2.14
N CYS A 298 9.88 -9.12 3.45
CA CYS A 298 9.89 -10.37 4.21
C CYS A 298 8.53 -11.05 4.17
N ALA A 299 7.42 -10.32 4.31
CA ALA A 299 6.09 -10.90 4.22
C ALA A 299 5.83 -11.45 2.81
N ALA A 300 6.15 -10.66 1.77
CA ALA A 300 5.96 -11.02 0.37
C ALA A 300 6.77 -12.24 -0.05
N ALA A 301 8.06 -12.27 0.29
CA ALA A 301 8.98 -13.33 -0.09
C ALA A 301 8.63 -14.64 0.61
N THR A 302 8.22 -14.62 1.87
CA THR A 302 7.85 -15.85 2.60
C THR A 302 6.41 -16.31 2.37
N GLY A 303 5.66 -15.57 1.55
CA GLY A 303 4.24 -15.83 1.33
C GLY A 303 3.38 -15.76 2.60
N GLY A 304 3.86 -15.07 3.65
CA GLY A 304 3.19 -15.02 4.95
C GLY A 304 3.38 -16.25 5.84
N ASN A 305 4.36 -17.12 5.55
CA ASN A 305 4.74 -18.17 6.51
C ASN A 305 5.32 -17.54 7.78
N ALA A 306 4.78 -17.86 8.95
CA ALA A 306 5.09 -17.14 10.19
C ALA A 306 6.54 -17.36 10.64
N TYR A 307 7.06 -18.59 10.57
CA TYR A 307 8.44 -18.89 10.96
C TYR A 307 9.45 -18.21 10.02
N ALA A 308 9.24 -18.35 8.72
CA ALA A 308 10.11 -17.74 7.72
C ALA A 308 10.07 -16.21 7.79
N PHE A 309 8.87 -15.65 8.00
CA PHE A 309 8.69 -14.21 8.20
C PHE A 309 9.46 -13.73 9.42
N ALA A 310 9.31 -14.39 10.57
CA ALA A 310 10.06 -14.05 11.79
C ALA A 310 11.57 -14.09 11.56
N GLY A 311 12.08 -15.07 10.82
CA GLY A 311 13.51 -15.14 10.50
C GLY A 311 14.00 -14.00 9.59
N CYS A 312 13.21 -13.64 8.58
CA CYS A 312 13.55 -12.54 7.67
C CYS A 312 13.42 -11.17 8.35
N ALA A 313 12.26 -10.92 8.96
CA ALA A 313 11.87 -9.64 9.53
C ALA A 313 12.49 -9.39 10.91
N GLY A 314 12.66 -10.42 11.72
CA GLY A 314 13.28 -10.33 13.05
C GLY A 314 14.78 -10.64 13.08
N GLY A 315 15.33 -11.17 11.98
CA GLY A 315 16.76 -11.43 11.81
C GLY A 315 17.28 -12.70 12.49
N GLN A 316 18.58 -12.94 12.34
CA GLN A 316 19.23 -14.22 12.70
C GLN A 316 19.17 -14.56 14.19
N LEU A 317 19.19 -13.56 15.09
CA LEU A 317 19.09 -13.83 16.52
C LEU A 317 17.71 -14.37 16.89
N LEU A 318 16.64 -13.85 16.27
CA LEU A 318 15.30 -14.39 16.48
C LEU A 318 15.17 -15.81 15.94
N THR A 319 15.69 -16.09 14.75
CA THR A 319 15.68 -17.45 14.19
C THR A 319 16.30 -18.45 15.16
N ARG A 320 17.46 -18.12 15.73
CA ARG A 320 18.15 -18.99 16.70
C ARG A 320 17.33 -19.22 17.97
N GLU A 321 16.65 -18.19 18.47
CA GLU A 321 15.77 -18.36 19.62
C GLU A 321 14.55 -19.22 19.28
N LEU A 322 13.91 -19.03 18.12
CA LEU A 322 12.81 -19.89 17.68
C LEU A 322 13.26 -21.35 17.52
N ASP A 323 14.44 -21.59 16.96
CA ASP A 323 15.00 -22.94 16.82
C ASP A 323 15.25 -23.63 18.17
N LYS A 324 15.71 -22.87 19.18
CA LYS A 324 15.81 -23.38 20.55
C LYS A 324 14.44 -23.72 21.13
N CYS A 325 13.39 -22.93 20.84
CA CYS A 325 12.04 -23.26 21.31
C CYS A 325 11.59 -24.63 20.79
N PHE A 326 11.92 -24.94 19.54
CA PHE A 326 11.56 -26.20 18.90
C PHE A 326 12.38 -27.40 19.35
N THR A 327 13.62 -27.19 19.80
CA THR A 327 14.56 -28.27 20.10
C THR A 327 14.77 -28.50 21.59
N ALA A 328 14.70 -27.45 22.41
CA ALA A 328 15.01 -27.46 23.83
C ALA A 328 13.90 -26.88 24.72
N GLY A 329 12.77 -26.48 24.13
CA GLY A 329 11.64 -25.87 24.86
C GLY A 329 11.90 -24.42 25.26
N ILE A 330 11.11 -23.91 26.20
CA ILE A 330 11.15 -22.51 26.63
C ILE A 330 11.75 -22.40 28.02
N GLY A 331 12.61 -21.40 28.22
CA GLY A 331 13.23 -21.13 29.50
C GLY A 331 14.41 -22.04 29.83
N GLY A 332 14.88 -21.95 31.08
CA GLY A 332 16.02 -22.73 31.56
C GLY A 332 17.37 -22.35 30.91
N SER A 333 18.36 -23.22 31.07
CA SER A 333 19.74 -22.98 30.61
C SER A 333 19.96 -23.29 29.12
N SER A 334 19.10 -24.09 28.49
CA SER A 334 19.21 -24.51 27.08
C SER A 334 18.03 -24.12 26.19
N GLY A 335 16.87 -23.78 26.78
CA GLY A 335 15.68 -23.40 26.02
C GLY A 335 15.74 -21.96 25.50
N CYS A 336 14.76 -21.61 24.67
CA CYS A 336 14.65 -20.26 24.14
C CYS A 336 14.11 -19.27 25.17
N PHE A 337 14.48 -18.01 25.01
CA PHE A 337 14.08 -16.88 25.85
C PHE A 337 14.38 -17.03 27.36
N GLY A 338 15.13 -18.06 27.76
CA GLY A 338 15.56 -18.29 29.14
C GLY A 338 16.85 -17.55 29.52
N GLU A 339 17.56 -18.05 30.53
CA GLU A 339 18.76 -17.41 31.10
C GLU A 339 19.89 -17.17 30.08
N ASN A 340 19.91 -17.98 29.01
CA ASN A 340 20.92 -18.02 27.96
C ASN A 340 20.47 -17.47 26.60
N ASN A 341 19.44 -16.62 26.57
CA ASN A 341 18.89 -15.97 25.37
C ASN A 341 19.97 -15.28 24.50
N GLU A 342 20.08 -15.68 23.22
CA GLU A 342 21.03 -15.13 22.23
C GLU A 342 20.78 -13.66 21.92
N ILE A 343 19.52 -13.22 21.91
CA ILE A 343 19.16 -11.81 21.72
C ILE A 343 19.76 -11.00 22.86
N VAL A 344 19.51 -11.40 24.12
CA VAL A 344 20.07 -10.70 25.30
C VAL A 344 21.60 -10.72 25.30
N LYS A 345 22.22 -11.86 24.95
CA LYS A 345 23.69 -11.96 24.88
C LYS A 345 24.28 -11.03 23.83
N GLY A 346 23.73 -11.06 22.61
CA GLY A 346 24.16 -10.17 21.52
C GLY A 346 23.98 -8.70 21.89
N LEU A 347 22.88 -8.35 22.57
CA LEU A 347 22.63 -6.98 23.00
C LEU A 347 23.55 -6.53 24.15
N LYS A 348 23.86 -7.41 25.11
CA LYS A 348 24.85 -7.11 26.15
C LYS A 348 26.24 -6.90 25.57
N GLU A 349 26.65 -7.71 24.58
CA GLU A 349 27.92 -7.54 23.88
C GLU A 349 28.02 -6.16 23.23
N VAL A 350 26.94 -5.69 22.59
CA VAL A 350 26.88 -4.32 22.05
C VAL A 350 27.04 -3.29 23.16
N GLY A 351 26.38 -3.47 24.31
CA GLY A 351 26.48 -2.57 25.46
C GLY A 351 27.90 -2.45 26.02
N GLU A 352 28.62 -3.56 26.11
CA GLU A 352 30.04 -3.56 26.53
C GLU A 352 30.93 -2.85 25.50
N LEU A 353 30.67 -3.01 24.20
CA LEU A 353 31.40 -2.27 23.18
C LEU A 353 31.09 -0.77 23.22
N LEU A 354 29.85 -0.38 23.51
CA LEU A 354 29.48 1.03 23.72
C LEU A 354 30.18 1.63 24.94
N LYS A 355 30.29 0.88 26.05
CA LYS A 355 31.05 1.29 27.24
C LYS A 355 32.50 1.59 26.90
N VAL A 356 33.14 0.72 26.11
CA VAL A 356 34.54 0.89 25.69
C VAL A 356 34.71 2.14 24.81
N GLU A 357 33.78 2.39 23.89
CA GLU A 357 33.90 3.48 22.93
C GLU A 357 33.58 4.85 23.56
N PHE A 358 32.54 4.95 24.38
CA PHE A 358 31.99 6.23 24.85
C PHE A 358 32.15 6.46 26.36
N GLY A 359 32.59 5.46 27.11
CA GLY A 359 32.72 5.49 28.56
C GLY A 359 31.44 5.03 29.29
N GLU A 360 31.62 4.38 30.43
CA GLU A 360 30.55 3.77 31.23
C GLU A 360 29.46 4.76 31.68
N ASN A 361 29.82 6.02 31.87
CA ASN A 361 28.92 7.06 32.33
C ASN A 361 28.15 7.79 31.22
N ASN A 362 28.38 7.45 29.96
CA ASN A 362 27.72 8.07 28.82
C ASN A 362 26.20 7.77 28.81
N ASP A 363 25.39 8.75 28.43
CA ASP A 363 23.92 8.62 28.43
C ASP A 363 23.43 7.53 27.47
N MET A 364 24.09 7.35 26.31
CA MET A 364 23.76 6.29 25.35
C MET A 364 24.01 4.89 25.93
N VAL A 365 25.11 4.74 26.68
CA VAL A 365 25.51 3.48 27.32
C VAL A 365 24.54 3.13 28.44
N LYS A 366 24.17 4.11 29.28
CA LYS A 366 23.17 3.92 30.34
C LYS A 366 21.81 3.57 29.77
N LEU A 367 21.36 4.33 28.76
CA LEU A 367 20.08 4.09 28.08
C LEU A 367 20.03 2.69 27.46
N TRP A 368 21.11 2.26 26.81
CA TRP A 368 21.24 0.92 26.25
C TRP A 368 21.16 -0.17 27.33
N ASN A 369 21.99 -0.08 28.36
CA ASN A 369 22.05 -1.11 29.40
C ASN A 369 20.73 -1.22 30.18
N ASN A 370 20.08 -0.09 30.45
CA ASN A 370 18.74 -0.07 31.04
C ASN A 370 17.74 -0.75 30.11
N SER A 371 17.73 -0.39 28.82
CA SER A 371 16.86 -1.02 27.81
C SER A 371 17.04 -2.53 27.71
N VAL A 372 18.28 -3.03 27.80
CA VAL A 372 18.60 -4.47 27.76
C VAL A 372 18.22 -5.18 29.06
N ASN A 373 18.32 -4.51 30.21
CA ASN A 373 17.88 -5.06 31.48
C ASN A 373 16.35 -5.11 31.56
N ASP A 374 15.66 -4.06 31.11
CA ASP A 374 14.21 -3.95 31.09
C ASP A 374 13.58 -4.97 30.15
N PHE A 375 14.27 -5.34 29.06
CA PHE A 375 13.86 -6.40 28.14
C PHE A 375 13.54 -7.74 28.86
N LYS A 376 14.23 -8.08 29.96
CA LYS A 376 13.92 -9.29 30.74
C LYS A 376 12.53 -9.28 31.36
N ASN A 377 11.93 -8.11 31.54
CA ASN A 377 10.66 -7.91 32.23
C ASN A 377 9.51 -7.45 31.30
N GLY A 378 9.75 -7.39 30.00
CA GLY A 378 8.78 -6.89 29.03
C GLY A 378 9.53 -6.24 27.88
N PRO A 379 9.23 -6.60 26.63
CA PRO A 379 8.24 -5.73 26.03
C PRO A 379 7.34 -6.29 24.93
N GLY A 380 6.16 -5.69 24.84
CA GLY A 380 5.44 -5.54 23.58
C GLY A 380 6.01 -4.40 22.72
N PRO A 381 5.50 -4.22 21.49
CA PRO A 381 6.15 -3.47 20.40
C PRO A 381 6.44 -1.97 20.64
N ASN A 382 5.81 -1.31 21.62
CA ASN A 382 5.97 0.13 21.86
C ASN A 382 7.05 0.51 22.90
N HIS A 383 7.82 -0.46 23.37
CA HIS A 383 8.78 -0.25 24.45
C HIS A 383 10.00 0.57 24.04
N GLU A 384 10.57 1.30 25.00
CA GLU A 384 11.74 2.17 24.77
C GLU A 384 12.93 1.41 24.19
N ALA A 385 13.12 0.15 24.60
CA ALA A 385 14.18 -0.70 24.07
C ALA A 385 14.14 -0.83 22.53
N VAL A 386 12.98 -1.09 21.93
CA VAL A 386 12.82 -1.22 20.46
C VAL A 386 13.26 0.07 19.76
N LYS A 387 12.86 1.23 20.30
CA LYS A 387 13.22 2.55 19.75
C LYS A 387 14.72 2.82 19.87
N VAL A 388 15.32 2.50 21.02
CA VAL A 388 16.76 2.64 21.28
C VAL A 388 17.56 1.76 20.31
N PHE A 389 17.15 0.51 20.10
CA PHE A 389 17.79 -0.40 19.15
C PHE A 389 17.77 0.14 17.71
N ARG A 390 16.61 0.64 17.26
CA ARG A 390 16.48 1.23 15.92
C ARG A 390 17.37 2.46 15.75
N ASN A 391 17.30 3.40 16.69
CA ASN A 391 18.01 4.68 16.56
C ASN A 391 19.54 4.45 16.54
N LEU A 392 20.05 3.63 17.47
CA LEU A 392 21.46 3.25 17.49
C LEU A 392 21.86 2.40 16.28
N GLY A 393 20.97 1.54 15.78
CA GLY A 393 21.14 0.84 14.51
C GLY A 393 21.44 1.79 13.36
N ASN A 394 20.62 2.82 13.22
CA ASN A 394 20.75 3.81 12.15
C ASN A 394 21.93 4.77 12.34
N GLU A 395 22.32 5.09 13.58
CA GLU A 395 23.47 5.97 13.87
C GLU A 395 24.81 5.23 13.80
N MET A 396 24.89 4.03 14.39
CA MET A 396 26.14 3.30 14.61
C MET A 396 26.33 2.10 13.70
N GLY A 397 25.27 1.53 13.12
CA GLY A 397 25.41 0.43 12.16
C GLY A 397 26.19 0.81 10.90
N ARG A 398 26.47 2.10 10.67
CA ARG A 398 27.27 2.59 9.54
C ARG A 398 28.77 2.59 9.81
N THR A 399 29.19 2.60 11.07
CA THR A 399 30.62 2.62 11.40
C THR A 399 31.25 1.25 11.14
N SER A 400 32.50 1.24 10.71
CA SER A 400 33.28 0.00 10.52
C SER A 400 33.91 -0.52 11.82
N ASN A 401 33.70 0.19 12.94
CA ASN A 401 34.21 -0.16 14.25
C ASN A 401 33.52 -1.41 14.83
N LYS A 402 34.03 -1.90 15.96
CA LYS A 402 33.55 -3.14 16.59
C LYS A 402 32.06 -3.04 16.97
N VAL A 403 31.61 -1.87 17.44
CA VAL A 403 30.21 -1.61 17.78
C VAL A 403 29.30 -1.79 16.56
N GLY A 404 29.63 -1.14 15.44
CA GLY A 404 28.84 -1.25 14.21
C GLY A 404 28.74 -2.68 13.68
N LYS A 405 29.81 -3.49 13.82
CA LYS A 405 29.79 -4.92 13.46
C LYS A 405 28.89 -5.77 14.37
N ALA A 406 28.83 -5.46 15.66
CA ALA A 406 27.96 -6.17 16.60
C ALA A 406 26.48 -5.82 16.39
N ILE A 407 26.17 -4.53 16.21
CA ILE A 407 24.81 -4.05 15.88
C ILE A 407 24.27 -4.71 14.61
N LYS A 408 25.11 -4.85 13.57
CA LYS A 408 24.76 -5.54 12.31
C LYS A 408 24.30 -6.99 12.47
N LYS A 409 24.68 -7.65 13.57
CA LYS A 409 24.25 -9.02 13.87
C LYS A 409 22.93 -9.06 14.64
N ALA A 410 22.58 -7.98 15.32
CA ALA A 410 21.45 -7.92 16.24
C ALA A 410 20.17 -7.32 15.63
N VAL A 411 20.28 -6.54 14.56
CA VAL A 411 19.16 -5.81 13.95
C VAL A 411 18.95 -6.27 12.51
N PRO A 412 17.70 -6.53 12.07
CA PRO A 412 17.39 -6.79 10.67
C PRO A 412 17.80 -5.60 9.80
N LYS A 413 18.24 -5.88 8.57
CA LYS A 413 18.69 -4.83 7.65
C LYS A 413 18.48 -5.20 6.20
N ILE A 414 18.37 -4.18 5.36
CA ILE A 414 18.57 -4.30 3.93
C ILE A 414 20.05 -4.61 3.70
N ARG A 415 20.32 -5.78 3.13
CA ARG A 415 21.66 -6.22 2.73
C ARG A 415 21.99 -5.63 1.36
N ILE A 416 23.27 -5.31 1.20
CA ILE A 416 23.87 -4.88 -0.07
C ILE A 416 24.84 -5.97 -0.49
N THR A 417 24.56 -6.65 -1.60
CA THR A 417 25.47 -7.63 -2.19
C THR A 417 26.29 -6.93 -3.26
N ILE A 418 27.55 -6.63 -2.95
CA ILE A 418 28.49 -5.99 -3.89
C ILE A 418 28.93 -7.00 -4.94
#